data_AF-A0A972KZZ5-F1
#
_entry.id   AF-A0A972KZZ5-F1
#
_cell.length_a   1.000
_cell.length_b   1.000
_cell.length_c   1.000
_cell.angle_alpha   90.00
_cell.angle_beta   90.00
_cell.angle_gamma   90.00
#
_symmetry.space_group_name_H-M   'P 1'
#
loop_
_entity.id
_entity.type
_entity.pdbx_description
1 polymer ?
#
loop_
_entity_poly.entity_id
_entity_poly.type
_entity_poly.pdbx_seq_one_letter_code
_entity_poly.pdbx_strand_id
1 'polypeptide(L)'
;MKLEELKVYQLTMEMGEETWDIVIKWDYFLKDTIGKQLVRAADSTAANLSEGFGRYHFKEAKNFGYYSRGSLYETKTWLTKAHSRNLISDIQFKEFINNIDSIGIKLNNYINSIGKNYK
;
A
#
# COMPACT_ATOMS: atom_id res chain seq x y z
N MET A 1 17.46 12.81 4.81
CA MET A 1 16.71 11.60 4.42
C MET A 1 15.99 11.93 3.14
N LYS A 2 16.14 11.09 2.12
CA LYS A 2 15.38 11.16 0.85
C LYS A 2 14.20 10.19 0.90
N LEU A 3 13.19 10.39 0.06
CA LEU A 3 12.00 9.52 0.04
C LEU A 3 12.39 8.08 -0.33
N GLU A 4 13.31 7.93 -1.28
CA GLU A 4 13.77 6.65 -1.81
C GLU A 4 14.55 5.84 -0.77
N GLU A 5 15.04 6.47 0.29
CA GLU A 5 15.71 5.80 1.42
C GLU A 5 14.70 5.19 2.41
N LEU A 6 13.42 5.59 2.34
CA LEU A 6 12.40 5.10 3.25
C LEU A 6 12.00 3.67 2.88
N LYS A 7 12.42 2.69 3.69
CA LYS A 7 12.16 1.28 3.40
C LYS A 7 10.67 0.94 3.25
N VAL A 8 9.79 1.59 4.01
CA VAL A 8 8.34 1.38 3.85
C VAL A 8 7.84 1.89 2.51
N TYR A 9 8.38 3.00 1.99
CA TYR A 9 8.02 3.52 0.67
C TYR A 9 8.43 2.54 -0.44
N GLN A 10 9.66 2.02 -0.40
CA GLN A 10 10.13 1.02 -1.37
C GLN A 10 9.21 -0.22 -1.42
N LEU A 11 8.83 -0.75 -0.25
CA LEU A 11 7.96 -1.93 -0.16
C LEU A 11 6.56 -1.64 -0.71
N THR A 12 6.04 -0.43 -0.51
CA THR A 12 4.73 -0.05 -1.05
C THR A 12 4.75 0.17 -2.56
N MET A 13 5.89 0.61 -3.12
CA MET A 13 6.08 0.68 -4.56
C MET A 13 6.09 -0.73 -5.17
N GLU A 14 6.87 -1.64 -4.58
CA GLU A 14 6.94 -3.04 -5.02
C GLU A 14 5.57 -3.74 -4.97
N MET A 15 4.80 -3.54 -3.90
CA MET A 15 3.42 -4.03 -3.79
C MET A 15 2.51 -3.52 -4.91
N GLY A 16 2.69 -2.27 -5.35
CA GLY A 16 1.95 -1.69 -6.49
C GLY A 16 2.24 -2.42 -7.79
N GLU A 17 3.53 -2.65 -8.09
CA GLU A 17 3.97 -3.37 -9.29
C GLU A 17 3.50 -4.83 -9.30
N GLU A 18 3.66 -5.55 -8.18
CA GLU A 18 3.16 -6.93 -8.02
C GLU A 18 1.65 -7.01 -8.28
N THR A 19 0.91 -6.02 -7.78
CA THR A 19 -0.54 -5.93 -7.95
C THR A 19 -0.91 -5.65 -9.41
N TRP A 20 -0.22 -4.72 -10.06
CA TRP A 20 -0.41 -4.40 -11.47
C TRP A 20 -0.19 -5.62 -12.37
N ASP A 21 0.91 -6.35 -12.17
CA ASP A 21 1.31 -7.50 -12.98
C ASP A 21 0.33 -8.68 -12.91
N ILE A 22 -0.43 -8.77 -11.82
CA ILE A 22 -1.51 -9.76 -11.68
C ILE A 22 -2.77 -9.27 -12.38
N VAL A 23 -3.20 -8.04 -12.07
CA VAL A 23 -4.47 -7.49 -12.57
C VAL A 23 -4.44 -7.30 -14.09
N ILE A 24 -3.29 -6.94 -14.67
CA ILE A 24 -3.16 -6.71 -16.11
C ILE A 24 -3.42 -7.97 -16.94
N LYS A 25 -3.38 -9.16 -16.33
CA LYS A 25 -3.65 -10.45 -16.98
C LYS A 25 -5.12 -10.86 -16.94
N TRP A 26 -5.95 -10.20 -16.13
CA TRP A 26 -7.36 -10.56 -15.97
C TRP A 26 -8.23 -10.14 -17.17
N ASP A 27 -9.39 -10.76 -17.32
CA ASP A 27 -10.39 -10.35 -18.31
C ASP A 27 -11.00 -8.99 -18.00
N TYR A 28 -11.61 -8.36 -19.02
CA TYR A 28 -12.13 -6.99 -18.94
C TYR A 28 -13.04 -6.74 -17.74
N PHE A 29 -14.04 -7.60 -17.51
CA PHE A 29 -14.99 -7.41 -16.41
C PHE A 29 -14.31 -7.42 -15.03
N LEU A 30 -13.33 -8.32 -14.85
CA LEU A 30 -12.59 -8.45 -13.59
C LEU A 30 -11.68 -7.24 -13.37
N LYS A 31 -10.99 -6.79 -14.44
CA LYS A 31 -10.20 -5.56 -14.45
C LYS A 31 -11.04 -4.34 -14.10
N ASP A 32 -12.16 -4.15 -14.79
CA ASP A 32 -12.99 -2.96 -14.66
C ASP A 32 -13.69 -2.86 -13.29
N THR A 33 -13.96 -4.00 -12.67
CA THR A 33 -14.60 -4.06 -11.35
C THR A 33 -13.57 -4.00 -10.22
N ILE A 34 -12.99 -5.14 -9.84
CA ILE A 34 -12.11 -5.23 -8.67
C ILE A 34 -10.64 -4.99 -8.99
N GLY A 35 -10.22 -5.24 -10.22
CA GLY A 35 -8.83 -5.01 -10.64
C GLY A 35 -8.42 -3.55 -10.51
N LYS A 36 -9.20 -2.63 -11.07
CA LYS A 36 -8.96 -1.18 -10.96
C LYS A 36 -8.97 -0.70 -9.51
N GLN A 37 -9.88 -1.21 -8.68
CA GLN A 37 -9.95 -0.84 -7.27
C GLN A 37 -8.72 -1.33 -6.50
N LEU A 38 -8.29 -2.57 -6.77
CA LEU A 38 -7.10 -3.17 -6.17
C LEU A 38 -5.83 -2.39 -6.53
N VAL A 39 -5.58 -2.13 -7.82
CA VAL A 39 -4.40 -1.37 -8.28
C VAL A 39 -4.38 0.03 -7.67
N ARG A 40 -5.51 0.75 -7.72
CA ARG A 40 -5.61 2.10 -7.14
C ARG A 40 -5.32 2.13 -5.65
N ALA A 41 -5.84 1.16 -4.89
CA ALA A 41 -5.58 1.08 -3.46
C ALA A 41 -4.10 0.81 -3.18
N ALA A 42 -3.47 -0.11 -3.92
CA ALA A 42 -2.07 -0.47 -3.74
C ALA A 42 -1.14 0.73 -4.04
N ASP A 43 -1.32 1.37 -5.19
CA ASP A 43 -0.52 2.53 -5.62
C ASP A 43 -0.71 3.73 -4.67
N SER A 44 -1.93 3.92 -4.18
CA SER A 44 -2.27 5.00 -3.25
C SER A 44 -1.53 4.88 -1.92
N THR A 45 -1.13 3.68 -1.49
CA THR A 45 -0.32 3.50 -0.29
C THR A 45 1.03 4.21 -0.43
N ALA A 46 1.74 4.04 -1.55
CA ALA A 46 3.01 4.71 -1.81
C ALA A 46 2.82 6.20 -2.12
N ALA A 47 1.79 6.55 -2.89
CA ALA A 47 1.49 7.94 -3.25
C ALA A 47 1.23 8.80 -2.00
N ASN A 48 0.41 8.31 -1.05
CA ASN A 48 0.18 9.02 0.21
C ASN A 48 1.44 9.15 1.06
N LEU A 49 2.31 8.13 1.09
CA LEU A 49 3.61 8.23 1.79
C LEU A 49 4.50 9.32 1.20
N SER A 50 4.61 9.36 -0.13
CA SER A 50 5.35 10.38 -0.87
C SER A 50 4.78 11.77 -0.62
N GLU A 51 3.46 11.92 -0.69
CA GLU A 51 2.81 13.21 -0.46
C GLU A 51 3.02 13.69 0.98
N GLY A 52 2.87 12.80 1.95
CA GLY A 52 3.14 13.10 3.36
C GLY A 52 4.59 13.48 3.63
N PHE A 53 5.54 12.79 2.99
CA PHE A 53 6.97 13.10 3.07
C PHE A 53 7.30 14.51 2.56
N GLY A 54 6.59 14.97 1.53
CA GLY A 54 6.72 16.31 0.97
C GLY A 54 6.07 17.44 1.79
N ARG A 55 5.32 17.13 2.86
CA ARG A 55 4.66 18.16 3.69
C ARG A 55 5.63 18.79 4.69
N TYR A 56 5.49 20.11 4.89
CA TYR A 56 6.31 20.88 5.83
C TYR A 56 5.93 20.62 7.30
N HIS A 57 4.63 20.46 7.59
CA HIS A 57 4.14 20.29 8.96
C HIS A 57 3.97 18.82 9.35
N PHE A 58 4.52 18.44 10.51
CA PHE A 58 4.44 17.06 11.03
C PHE A 58 3.03 16.50 11.18
N LYS A 59 2.06 17.35 11.51
CA LYS A 59 0.65 16.94 11.62
C LYS A 59 0.08 16.49 10.27
N GLU A 60 0.41 17.23 9.21
CA GLU A 60 -0.03 16.88 7.85
C GLU A 60 0.69 15.62 7.36
N ALA A 61 2.01 15.53 7.55
CA ALA A 61 2.78 14.33 7.20
C ALA A 61 2.23 13.07 7.88
N LYS A 62 1.80 13.16 9.16
CA LYS A 62 1.12 12.07 9.86
C LYS A 62 -0.24 11.73 9.28
N ASN A 63 -1.05 12.73 8.91
CA ASN A 63 -2.36 12.50 8.29
C ASN A 63 -2.22 11.70 6.98
N PHE A 64 -1.25 12.05 6.14
CA PHE A 64 -0.92 11.29 4.94
C PHE A 64 -0.43 9.87 5.24
N GLY A 65 0.33 9.69 6.31
CA GLY A 65 0.66 8.35 6.81
C GLY A 65 -0.58 7.53 7.19
N TYR A 66 -1.60 8.15 7.79
CA TYR A 66 -2.87 7.48 8.07
C TYR A 66 -3.68 7.17 6.80
N TYR A 67 -3.65 8.03 5.78
CA TYR A 67 -4.26 7.74 4.48
C TYR A 67 -3.56 6.57 3.78
N SER A 68 -2.24 6.55 3.76
CA SER A 68 -1.45 5.42 3.28
C SER A 68 -1.85 4.12 3.98
N ARG A 69 -2.02 4.17 5.30
CA ARG A 69 -2.49 3.02 6.09
C ARG A 69 -3.91 2.60 5.70
N GLY A 70 -4.81 3.54 5.48
CA GLY A 70 -6.16 3.27 4.97
C GLY A 70 -6.11 2.52 3.63
N SER A 71 -5.33 3.01 2.67
CA SER A 71 -5.14 2.39 1.36
C SER A 71 -4.52 0.99 1.44
N LEU A 72 -3.62 0.76 2.40
CA LEU A 72 -3.04 -0.58 2.64
C LEU A 72 -4.11 -1.60 3.08
N TYR A 73 -5.02 -1.22 3.98
CA TYR A 73 -6.12 -2.09 4.41
C TYR A 73 -7.20 -2.26 3.33
N GLU A 74 -7.41 -1.23 2.50
CA GLU A 74 -8.26 -1.35 1.32
C GLU A 74 -7.66 -2.35 0.31
N THR A 75 -6.34 -2.31 0.09
CA THR A 75 -5.62 -3.29 -0.74
C THR A 75 -5.83 -4.71 -0.21
N LYS A 76 -5.70 -4.92 1.11
CA LYS A 76 -6.00 -6.20 1.77
C LYS A 76 -7.42 -6.68 1.48
N THR A 77 -8.39 -5.76 1.49
CA THR A 77 -9.80 -6.06 1.21
C THR A 77 -9.99 -6.56 -0.22
N TRP A 78 -9.38 -5.88 -1.19
CA TRP A 78 -9.49 -6.25 -2.60
C TRP A 78 -8.75 -7.54 -2.94
N LEU A 79 -7.58 -7.80 -2.35
CA LEU A 79 -6.88 -9.08 -2.45
C LEU A 79 -7.71 -10.24 -1.89
N THR A 80 -8.34 -10.04 -0.72
CA THR A 80 -9.23 -11.05 -0.12
C THR A 80 -10.40 -11.38 -1.05
N LYS A 81 -10.99 -10.36 -1.70
CA LYS A 81 -12.04 -10.57 -2.70
C LYS A 81 -11.52 -11.26 -3.95
N ALA A 82 -10.34 -10.92 -4.44
CA ALA A 82 -9.70 -11.55 -5.59
C ALA A 82 -9.45 -13.04 -5.32
N HIS A 83 -8.93 -13.36 -4.14
CA HIS A 83 -8.73 -14.74 -3.67
C HIS A 83 -10.04 -15.50 -3.55
N SER A 84 -11.06 -14.94 -2.91
CA SER A 84 -12.41 -15.55 -2.79
C SER A 84 -13.08 -15.80 -4.15
N ARG A 85 -12.63 -15.12 -5.20
CA ARG A 85 -13.10 -15.27 -6.59
C ARG A 85 -12.16 -16.12 -7.44
N ASN A 86 -11.17 -16.76 -6.82
CA ASN A 86 -10.16 -17.60 -7.48
C ASN A 86 -9.35 -16.87 -8.56
N LEU A 87 -9.13 -15.56 -8.41
CA LEU A 87 -8.35 -14.76 -9.36
C LEU A 87 -6.84 -14.73 -9.05
N ILE A 88 -6.48 -15.16 -7.85
CA ILE A 88 -5.12 -15.38 -7.38
C ILE A 88 -5.06 -16.69 -6.60
N SER A 89 -3.92 -17.35 -6.65
CA SER A 89 -3.68 -18.60 -5.91
C SER A 89 -3.55 -18.37 -4.39
N ASP A 90 -3.69 -19.44 -3.62
CA ASP A 90 -3.43 -19.42 -2.16
C ASP A 90 -2.01 -18.95 -1.83
N ILE A 91 -1.04 -19.34 -2.66
CA ILE A 91 0.37 -18.96 -2.50
C ILE A 91 0.51 -17.45 -2.67
N GLN A 92 0.03 -16.90 -3.79
CA GLN A 92 0.06 -15.46 -4.05
C GLN A 92 -0.68 -14.69 -2.96
N PHE A 93 -1.87 -15.14 -2.56
CA PHE A 93 -2.64 -14.48 -1.50
C PHE A 93 -1.85 -14.44 -0.19
N LYS A 94 -1.26 -15.56 0.23
CA LYS A 94 -0.46 -15.63 1.46
C LYS A 94 0.78 -14.72 1.40
N GLU A 95 1.46 -14.67 0.26
CA GLU A 95 2.59 -13.77 0.03
C GLU A 95 2.18 -12.30 0.19
N PHE A 96 1.09 -11.88 -0.46
CA PHE A 96 0.57 -10.52 -0.30
C PHE A 96 0.17 -10.19 1.14
N ILE A 97 -0.52 -11.10 1.85
CA ILE A 97 -0.92 -10.84 3.23
C ILE A 97 0.29 -10.67 4.14
N ASN A 98 1.32 -11.50 3.98
CA ASN A 98 2.58 -11.36 4.72
C ASN A 98 3.27 -10.02 4.42
N ASN A 99 3.30 -9.62 3.14
CA ASN A 99 3.86 -8.33 2.71
C ASN A 99 3.08 -7.16 3.33
N ILE A 100 1.74 -7.20 3.27
CA ILE A 100 0.87 -6.18 3.85
C ILE A 100 1.08 -6.04 5.36
N ASP A 101 1.15 -7.15 6.09
CA ASP A 101 1.33 -7.11 7.54
C ASP A 101 2.72 -6.54 7.90
N SER A 102 3.76 -6.90 7.14
CA SER A 102 5.11 -6.31 7.27
C SER A 102 5.14 -4.81 6.96
N ILE A 103 4.49 -4.38 5.88
CA ILE A 103 4.34 -2.96 5.50
C ILE A 103 3.60 -2.21 6.61
N GLY A 104 2.51 -2.78 7.14
CA GLY A 104 1.71 -2.16 8.20
C GLY A 104 2.52 -1.84 9.46
N ILE A 105 3.41 -2.76 9.88
CA ILE A 105 4.33 -2.53 11.00
C ILE A 105 5.30 -1.39 10.69
N LYS A 106 5.95 -1.42 9.52
CA LYS A 106 6.93 -0.41 9.13
C LYS A 106 6.29 0.97 8.95
N LEU A 107 5.08 1.01 8.42
CA LEU A 107 4.29 2.21 8.24
C LEU A 107 3.94 2.84 9.59
N ASN A 108 3.46 2.05 10.55
CA ASN A 108 3.20 2.53 11.90
C ASN A 108 4.47 3.06 12.58
N ASN A 109 5.60 2.37 12.42
CA ASN A 109 6.89 2.84 12.95
C ASN A 109 7.31 4.18 12.33
N TYR A 110 7.15 4.33 11.01
CA TYR A 110 7.41 5.58 10.31
C TYR A 110 6.51 6.71 10.83
N ILE A 111 5.19 6.51 10.87
CA ILE A 111 4.22 7.50 11.39
C ILE A 111 4.58 7.94 12.81
N ASN A 112 4.96 6.99 13.68
CA ASN A 112 5.34 7.26 15.06
C ASN A 112 6.68 8.01 15.19
N SER A 113 7.56 7.94 14.19
CA SER A 113 8.83 8.67 14.18
C SER A 113 8.67 10.16 13.83
N ILE A 114 7.62 10.51 13.08
CA ILE A 114 7.36 11.90 12.63
C ILE A 114 7.19 12.82 13.85
N GLY A 115 8.01 13.86 13.94
CA GLY A 115 7.97 14.88 14.99
C GLY A 115 8.49 14.44 16.37
N LYS A 116 9.11 13.26 16.52
CA LYS A 116 9.69 12.82 17.82
C LYS A 116 10.97 13.57 18.23
N ASN A 117 11.70 14.15 17.27
CA ASN A 117 12.98 14.82 17.52
C ASN A 117 12.87 16.35 17.74
N TYR A 118 11.66 16.87 17.95
CA TYR A 118 11.39 18.29 18.18
C TYR A 118 10.91 18.57 19.61
N LYS A 119 11.31 17.73 20.57
CA LYS A 119 11.12 17.98 22.01
C LYS A 119 12.38 18.59 22.61
#